data_AF-A0A519SF98-F1
#
_entry.id   AF-A0A519SF98-F1
#
_cell.length_a   1.000
_cell.length_b   1.000
_cell.length_c   1.000
_cell.angle_alpha   90.00
_cell.angle_beta   90.00
_cell.angle_gamma   90.00
#
_symmetry.space_group_name_H-M   'P 1'
#
loop_
_entity.id
_entity.type
_entity.pdbx_description
1 polymer ?
#
loop_
_entity_poly.entity_id
_entity_poly.type
_entity_poly.pdbx_seq_one_letter_code
_entity_poly.pdbx_strand_id
1 'polypeptide(L)'
;MIKRGVTIGPKDTDIQSTDKTDVLQYNVEEIRGWTIDELNKIEDKINTIITQYFSPEKDLEFRTIMLNSSIVSTGAKMKILRNIASFDKKFISKIQTMMNTRNAFAHLPLTKSAVVSVTNNNGNLVWLLESVTSQLDIMNSSGEVKKKNAKELVIE
;
A
#
# COMPACT_ATOMS: atom_id res chain seq x y z
N MET A 1 13.00 -43.73 -31.37
CA MET A 1 13.34 -42.68 -30.39
C MET A 1 12.06 -41.98 -29.96
N ILE A 2 11.64 -42.19 -28.71
CA ILE A 2 10.46 -41.55 -28.14
C ILE A 2 10.88 -40.14 -27.68
N LYS A 3 10.31 -39.09 -28.28
CA LYS A 3 10.45 -37.72 -27.76
C LYS A 3 9.76 -37.68 -26.41
N ARG A 4 10.53 -37.68 -25.32
CA ARG A 4 10.03 -37.34 -23.98
C ARG A 4 9.56 -35.88 -24.05
N GLY A 5 8.25 -35.68 -24.09
CA GLY A 5 7.66 -34.37 -23.83
C GLY A 5 8.04 -33.96 -22.41
N VAL A 6 8.76 -32.85 -22.28
CA VAL A 6 8.98 -32.23 -20.97
C VAL A 6 7.71 -31.44 -20.66
N THR A 7 6.86 -31.99 -19.81
CA THR A 7 5.76 -31.22 -19.22
C THR A 7 6.39 -30.35 -18.13
N ILE A 8 6.67 -29.08 -18.45
CA ILE A 8 7.06 -28.08 -17.44
C ILE A 8 5.78 -27.70 -16.71
N GLY A 9 5.39 -28.48 -15.68
CA GLY A 9 4.46 -27.98 -14.67
C GLY A 9 5.10 -26.81 -13.91
N PRO A 10 4.32 -25.91 -13.26
CA PRO A 10 4.90 -24.76 -12.57
C PRO A 10 5.59 -25.26 -11.30
N LYS A 11 6.84 -25.70 -11.41
CA LYS A 11 7.63 -26.17 -10.28
C LYS A 11 8.72 -25.21 -9.82
N ASP A 12 8.93 -24.12 -10.55
CA ASP A 12 9.80 -23.02 -10.13
C ASP A 12 9.10 -21.70 -10.46
N THR A 13 8.35 -21.17 -9.50
CA THR A 13 8.01 -19.73 -9.56
C THR A 13 9.24 -18.99 -9.06
N ASP A 14 9.72 -18.01 -9.84
CA ASP A 14 10.90 -17.18 -9.50
C ASP A 14 10.71 -16.47 -8.14
N ILE A 15 9.46 -16.19 -7.78
CA ILE A 15 9.07 -15.57 -6.51
C ILE A 15 8.21 -16.57 -5.73
N GLN A 16 8.68 -16.95 -4.55
CA GLN A 16 7.93 -17.83 -3.64
C GLN A 16 6.67 -17.14 -3.13
N SER A 17 5.55 -17.86 -3.12
CA SER A 17 4.32 -17.43 -2.46
C SER A 17 4.51 -17.41 -0.95
N THR A 18 3.90 -16.44 -0.27
CA THR A 18 3.88 -16.42 1.20
C THR A 18 2.79 -17.35 1.74
N ASP A 19 3.13 -18.15 2.76
CA ASP A 19 2.16 -18.96 3.51
C ASP A 19 1.40 -18.15 4.57
N LYS A 20 1.75 -16.86 4.73
CA LYS A 20 1.17 -15.96 5.73
C LYS A 20 -0.21 -15.48 5.27
N THR A 21 -1.22 -15.77 6.07
CA THR A 21 -2.63 -15.42 5.80
C THR A 21 -3.09 -14.14 6.48
N ASP A 22 -2.32 -13.65 7.46
CA ASP A 22 -2.63 -12.43 8.22
C ASP A 22 -1.50 -11.41 8.02
N VAL A 23 -1.87 -10.17 7.68
CA VAL A 23 -0.95 -9.04 7.51
C VAL A 23 -0.14 -8.74 8.78
N LEU A 24 -0.63 -9.17 9.95
CA LEU A 24 0.11 -9.05 11.22
C LEU A 24 1.34 -9.96 11.29
N GLN A 25 1.41 -10.99 10.47
CA GLN A 25 2.55 -11.91 10.35
C GLN A 25 3.61 -11.37 9.38
N TYR A 26 3.31 -10.29 8.66
CA TYR A 26 4.19 -9.75 7.63
C TYR A 26 5.27 -8.89 8.31
N ASN A 27 6.49 -9.00 7.80
CA ASN A 27 7.53 -8.03 8.08
C ASN A 27 7.22 -6.72 7.35
N VAL A 28 8.05 -5.71 7.56
CA VAL A 28 7.77 -4.35 7.10
C VAL A 28 7.80 -4.25 5.56
N GLU A 29 8.72 -4.96 4.93
CA GLU A 29 8.90 -5.02 3.48
C GLU A 29 7.72 -5.73 2.80
N GLU A 30 7.25 -6.82 3.39
CA GLU A 30 6.05 -7.55 2.97
C GLU A 30 4.79 -6.70 3.13
N ILE A 31 4.63 -5.98 4.25
CA ILE A 31 3.52 -5.03 4.46
C ILE A 31 3.52 -3.95 3.38
N ARG A 32 4.71 -3.41 3.04
CA ARG A 32 4.86 -2.40 2.00
C ARG A 32 4.44 -2.94 0.63
N GLY A 33 4.93 -4.11 0.25
CA GLY A 33 4.56 -4.77 -1.00
C GLY A 33 3.07 -5.05 -1.09
N TRP A 34 2.51 -5.65 -0.03
CA TRP A 34 1.08 -5.94 0.08
C TRP A 34 0.22 -4.69 -0.03
N THR A 35 0.60 -3.61 0.66
CA THR A 35 -0.11 -2.32 0.62
C THR A 35 -0.10 -1.74 -0.80
N ILE A 36 1.05 -1.77 -1.49
CA ILE A 36 1.16 -1.30 -2.88
C ILE A 36 0.26 -2.12 -3.80
N ASP A 37 0.24 -3.43 -3.66
CA ASP A 37 -0.58 -4.32 -4.48
C ASP A 37 -2.08 -4.10 -4.27
N GLU A 38 -2.54 -3.97 -3.02
CA GLU A 38 -3.95 -3.65 -2.74
C GLU A 38 -4.36 -2.29 -3.32
N LEU A 39 -3.48 -1.30 -3.25
CA LEU A 39 -3.75 0.02 -3.83
C LEU A 39 -3.75 -0.01 -5.35
N ASN A 40 -2.90 -0.82 -5.99
CA ASN A 40 -2.94 -1.06 -7.44
C ASN A 40 -4.29 -1.68 -7.84
N LYS A 41 -4.80 -2.65 -7.07
CA LYS A 41 -6.14 -3.25 -7.32
C LYS A 41 -7.25 -2.21 -7.19
N ILE A 42 -7.17 -1.33 -6.20
CA ILE A 42 -8.13 -0.21 -6.03
C ILE A 42 -8.05 0.75 -7.22
N GLU A 43 -6.85 1.13 -7.64
CA GLU A 43 -6.64 1.99 -8.81
C GLU A 43 -7.21 1.35 -10.09
N ASP A 44 -7.07 0.03 -10.25
CA ASP A 44 -7.58 -0.65 -11.43
C ASP A 44 -9.12 -0.69 -11.48
N LYS A 45 -9.79 -0.85 -10.32
CA LYS A 45 -11.25 -0.69 -10.20
C LYS A 45 -11.69 0.72 -10.55
N ILE A 46 -10.91 1.73 -10.15
CA ILE A 46 -11.18 3.13 -10.48
C ILE A 46 -11.06 3.36 -11.98
N ASN A 47 -10.05 2.75 -12.63
CA ASN A 47 -9.93 2.80 -14.07
C ASN A 47 -11.17 2.23 -14.75
N THR A 48 -11.66 1.06 -14.29
CA THR A 48 -12.91 0.48 -14.79
C THR A 48 -14.10 1.42 -14.66
N ILE A 49 -14.29 2.05 -13.49
CA ILE A 49 -15.40 3.00 -13.27
C ILE A 49 -15.31 4.19 -14.21
N ILE A 50 -14.12 4.79 -14.35
CA ILE A 50 -13.91 5.94 -15.22
C ILE A 50 -14.18 5.56 -16.68
N THR A 51 -13.64 4.44 -17.14
CA THR A 51 -13.87 3.95 -18.51
C THR A 51 -15.37 3.72 -18.78
N GLN A 52 -16.07 3.05 -17.87
CA GLN A 52 -17.51 2.80 -18.01
C GLN A 52 -18.33 4.09 -18.04
N TYR A 53 -17.95 5.09 -17.23
CA TYR A 53 -18.66 6.37 -17.18
C TYR A 53 -18.53 7.16 -18.49
N PHE A 54 -17.32 7.24 -19.05
CA PHE A 54 -17.09 7.97 -20.31
C PHE A 54 -17.44 7.17 -21.56
N SER A 55 -17.53 5.84 -21.46
CA SER A 55 -17.84 4.92 -22.56
C SER A 55 -17.10 5.25 -23.87
N PRO A 56 -15.77 5.37 -23.83
CA PRO A 56 -14.99 5.75 -25.01
C PRO A 56 -15.09 4.67 -26.09
N GLU A 57 -15.08 5.08 -27.36
CA GLU A 57 -15.09 4.15 -28.50
C GLU A 57 -13.91 3.17 -28.46
N LYS A 58 -12.76 3.65 -27.98
CA LYS A 58 -11.51 2.89 -27.81
C LYS A 58 -11.27 2.55 -26.34
N ASP A 59 -12.11 1.67 -25.79
CA ASP A 59 -12.10 1.27 -24.38
C ASP A 59 -10.71 0.82 -23.88
N LEU A 60 -10.08 -0.07 -24.64
CA LEU A 60 -8.79 -0.66 -24.28
C LEU A 60 -7.68 0.38 -24.24
N GLU A 61 -7.56 1.21 -25.26
CA GLU A 61 -6.55 2.27 -25.35
C GLU A 61 -6.80 3.36 -24.31
N PHE A 62 -8.06 3.71 -24.07
CA PHE A 62 -8.40 4.65 -23.01
C PHE A 62 -7.97 4.10 -21.65
N ARG A 63 -8.24 2.82 -21.35
CA ARG A 63 -7.84 2.21 -20.08
C ARG A 63 -6.31 2.03 -19.96
N THR A 64 -5.64 1.55 -21.00
CA THR A 64 -4.23 1.14 -20.93
C THR A 64 -3.25 2.28 -21.15
N ILE A 65 -3.62 3.28 -21.95
CA ILE A 65 -2.78 4.43 -22.30
C ILE A 65 -3.24 5.67 -21.53
N MET A 66 -4.50 6.10 -21.70
CA MET A 66 -4.96 7.36 -21.10
C MET A 66 -5.03 7.26 -19.57
N LEU A 67 -5.61 6.19 -19.03
CA LEU A 67 -5.69 5.98 -17.58
C LEU A 67 -4.43 5.35 -16.98
N ASN A 68 -3.34 5.22 -17.74
CA ASN A 68 -2.07 4.74 -17.21
C ASN A 68 -1.59 5.68 -16.09
N SER A 69 -1.10 5.14 -14.96
CA SER A 69 -0.66 5.94 -13.80
C SER A 69 0.53 6.85 -14.09
N SER A 70 1.30 6.58 -15.16
CA SER A 70 2.35 7.47 -15.66
C SER A 70 1.84 8.68 -16.45
N ILE A 71 0.61 8.61 -16.98
CA ILE A 71 -0.05 9.67 -17.76
C ILE A 71 -1.04 10.44 -16.88
N VAL A 72 -1.97 9.71 -16.25
CA VAL A 72 -2.95 10.26 -15.31
C VAL A 72 -2.67 9.65 -13.94
N SER A 73 -2.07 10.46 -13.07
CA SER A 73 -1.76 10.04 -11.69
C SER A 73 -3.02 9.64 -10.93
N THR A 74 -2.86 8.78 -9.92
CA THR A 74 -3.98 8.33 -9.07
C THR A 74 -4.73 9.51 -8.45
N GLY A 75 -4.02 10.57 -8.05
CA GLY A 75 -4.64 11.79 -7.54
C GLY A 75 -5.49 12.53 -8.58
N ALA A 76 -5.08 12.53 -9.86
CA ALA A 76 -5.87 13.08 -10.95
C ALA A 76 -7.13 12.23 -11.22
N LYS A 77 -7.01 10.90 -11.18
CA LYS A 77 -8.17 9.98 -11.27
C LYS A 77 -9.21 10.25 -10.18
N MET A 78 -8.77 10.59 -8.95
CA MET A 78 -9.69 10.94 -7.86
C MET A 78 -10.48 12.22 -8.16
N LYS A 79 -9.84 13.20 -8.81
CA LYS A 79 -10.52 14.43 -9.25
C LYS A 79 -11.56 14.12 -10.32
N ILE A 80 -11.27 13.19 -11.24
CA ILE A 80 -12.25 12.71 -12.22
C ILE A 80 -13.45 12.07 -11.51
N LEU A 81 -13.21 11.11 -10.60
CA LEU A 81 -14.29 10.46 -9.84
C LEU A 81 -15.17 11.44 -9.08
N ARG A 82 -14.59 12.50 -8.48
CA ARG A 82 -15.34 13.52 -7.73
C ARG A 82 -16.34 14.30 -8.59
N ASN A 83 -16.13 14.34 -9.90
CA ASN A 83 -17.03 15.00 -10.84
C ASN A 83 -18.06 14.04 -11.45
N ILE A 84 -18.01 12.75 -11.14
CA ILE A 84 -19.05 11.79 -11.49
C ILE A 84 -20.20 11.96 -10.48
N ALA A 85 -21.34 12.48 -10.94
CA ALA A 85 -22.46 12.88 -10.07
C ALA A 85 -23.01 11.74 -9.18
N SER A 86 -22.89 10.49 -9.62
CA SER A 86 -23.38 9.30 -8.91
C SER A 86 -22.42 8.74 -7.85
N PHE A 87 -21.26 9.35 -7.64
CA PHE A 87 -20.22 8.79 -6.78
C PHE A 87 -20.19 9.41 -5.38
N ASP A 88 -20.15 8.57 -4.34
CA ASP A 88 -20.14 9.02 -2.94
C ASP A 88 -18.82 9.73 -2.59
N LYS A 89 -18.93 11.02 -2.27
CA LYS A 89 -17.79 11.86 -1.86
C LYS A 89 -17.09 11.34 -0.61
N LYS A 90 -17.81 10.68 0.31
CA LYS A 90 -17.21 10.07 1.51
C LYS A 90 -16.30 8.90 1.14
N PHE A 91 -16.74 8.07 0.21
CA PHE A 91 -15.95 6.95 -0.30
C PHE A 91 -14.69 7.44 -1.02
N ILE A 92 -14.78 8.50 -1.85
CA ILE A 92 -13.60 9.13 -2.47
C ILE A 92 -12.62 9.62 -1.41
N SER A 93 -13.10 10.24 -0.33
CA SER A 93 -12.23 10.73 0.74
C SER A 93 -11.47 9.59 1.41
N LYS A 94 -12.11 8.43 1.63
CA LYS A 94 -11.44 7.24 2.18
C LYS A 94 -10.33 6.72 1.26
N ILE A 95 -10.62 6.58 -0.04
CA ILE A 95 -9.62 6.18 -1.03
C ILE A 95 -8.46 7.18 -1.06
N GLN A 96 -8.77 8.47 -1.00
CA GLN A 96 -7.74 9.51 -1.02
C GLN A 96 -6.82 9.44 0.22
N THR A 97 -7.36 9.13 1.40
CA THR A 97 -6.55 8.86 2.60
C THR A 97 -5.65 7.65 2.40
N MET A 98 -6.18 6.52 1.92
CA MET A 98 -5.40 5.32 1.64
C MET A 98 -4.28 5.57 0.61
N MET A 99 -4.56 6.36 -0.43
CA MET A 99 -3.58 6.72 -1.46
C MET A 99 -2.49 7.66 -0.94
N ASN A 100 -2.80 8.54 0.02
CA ASN A 100 -1.77 9.33 0.70
C ASN A 100 -0.89 8.44 1.58
N THR A 101 -1.47 7.43 2.23
CA THR A 101 -0.75 6.39 2.97
C THR A 101 0.19 5.59 2.06
N ARG A 102 -0.18 5.34 0.78
CA ARG A 102 0.72 4.76 -0.23
C ARG A 102 2.04 5.50 -0.32
N ASN A 103 1.98 6.83 -0.48
CA ASN A 103 3.16 7.66 -0.68
C ASN A 103 4.05 7.61 0.57
N ALA A 104 3.43 7.55 1.75
CA ALA A 104 4.14 7.33 3.00
C ALA A 104 4.89 5.99 2.98
N PHE A 105 4.22 4.89 2.64
CA PHE A 105 4.87 3.57 2.57
C PHE A 105 5.92 3.48 1.47
N ALA A 106 5.71 4.08 0.30
CA ALA A 106 6.59 3.96 -0.85
C ALA A 106 7.86 4.82 -0.73
N HIS A 107 7.78 5.98 -0.09
CA HIS A 107 8.85 6.99 -0.13
C HIS A 107 9.46 7.34 1.21
N LEU A 108 8.82 7.01 2.34
CA LEU A 108 9.38 7.32 3.64
C LEU A 108 10.21 6.14 4.19
N PRO A 109 11.37 6.42 4.81
CA PRO A 109 12.12 5.41 5.53
C PRO A 109 11.31 4.95 6.74
N LEU A 110 11.18 3.63 6.91
CA LEU A 110 10.64 3.06 8.13
C LEU A 110 11.71 3.12 9.21
N THR A 111 11.41 3.85 10.29
CA THR A 111 12.31 3.97 11.43
C THR A 111 11.86 2.99 12.52
N LYS A 112 12.82 2.33 13.17
CA LYS A 112 12.54 1.51 14.35
C LYS A 112 12.64 2.39 15.58
N SER A 113 11.58 2.42 16.38
CA SER A 113 11.56 3.07 17.69
C SER A 113 11.52 2.01 18.77
N ALA A 114 12.46 2.07 19.72
CA ALA A 114 12.52 1.19 20.88
C ALA A 114 12.07 1.97 22.13
N VAL A 115 11.18 1.39 22.92
CA VAL A 115 10.84 1.88 24.26
C VAL A 115 11.65 1.06 25.25
N VAL A 116 12.45 1.73 26.07
CA VAL A 116 13.33 1.11 27.06
C VAL A 116 13.02 1.72 28.41
N SER A 117 12.65 0.90 29.39
CA SER A 117 12.60 1.32 30.78
C SER A 117 13.95 1.11 31.45
N VAL A 118 14.34 2.06 32.28
CA VAL A 118 15.58 2.02 33.05
C VAL A 118 15.21 1.94 34.51
N THR A 119 15.63 0.86 35.17
CA THR A 119 15.44 0.68 36.61
C THR A 119 16.80 0.63 37.29
N ASN A 120 16.93 1.38 38.39
CA ASN A 120 18.13 1.36 39.20
C ASN A 120 17.94 0.37 40.35
N ASN A 121 18.64 -0.76 40.28
CA ASN A 121 18.69 -1.74 41.36
C ASN A 121 20.02 -1.61 42.09
N ASN A 122 20.01 -0.93 43.24
CA ASN A 122 21.17 -0.79 44.13
C ASN A 122 22.45 -0.25 43.44
N GLY A 123 22.30 0.75 42.57
CA GLY A 123 23.42 1.37 41.84
C GLY A 123 23.70 0.74 40.47
N ASN A 124 23.07 -0.39 40.15
CA ASN A 124 23.12 -0.99 38.83
C ASN A 124 21.92 -0.55 37.98
N LEU A 125 22.19 0.11 36.86
CA LEU A 125 21.18 0.44 35.86
C LEU A 125 20.83 -0.82 35.06
N VAL A 126 19.59 -1.29 35.20
CA VAL A 126 19.01 -2.36 34.40
C VAL A 126 18.15 -1.73 33.31
N TRP A 127 18.48 -2.03 32.06
CA TRP A 127 17.77 -1.58 30.87
C TRP A 127 16.83 -2.70 30.43
N LEU A 128 15.53 -2.45 30.40
CA LEU A 128 14.52 -3.39 29.94
C LEU A 128 13.91 -2.87 28.65
N LEU A 129 14.07 -3.61 27.56
CA LEU A 129 13.40 -3.31 26.29
C LEU A 129 11.92 -3.69 26.40
N GLU A 130 11.04 -2.70 26.39
CA GLU A 130 9.59 -2.91 26.52
C GLU A 130 8.93 -3.21 25.18
N SER A 131 9.31 -2.48 24.13
CA SER A 131 8.78 -2.71 22.79
C SER A 131 9.68 -2.14 21.69
N VAL A 132 9.55 -2.70 20.49
CA VAL A 132 10.13 -2.14 19.25
C VAL A 132 8.99 -1.97 18.26
N THR A 133 8.82 -0.76 17.74
CA THR A 133 7.77 -0.43 16.76
C THR A 133 8.38 0.15 15.50
N SER A 134 7.79 -0.15 14.34
CA SER A 134 8.15 0.47 13.07
C SER A 134 7.26 1.69 12.83
N GLN A 135 7.88 2.84 12.56
CA GLN A 135 7.19 4.13 12.45
C GLN A 135 7.47 4.80 11.10
N LEU A 136 6.48 5.55 10.62
CA LEU A 136 6.53 6.40 9.43
C LEU A 136 6.30 7.86 9.84
N ASP A 137 7.15 8.75 9.34
CA ASP A 137 7.03 10.21 9.52
C ASP A 137 6.08 10.81 8.48
N ILE A 138 4.79 10.87 8.77
CA ILE A 138 3.77 11.33 7.82
C ILE A 138 3.48 12.81 8.05
N MET A 139 3.58 13.61 6.99
CA MET A 139 3.14 15.00 6.99
C MET A 139 1.62 15.08 6.79
N ASN A 140 0.92 15.79 7.68
CA ASN A 140 -0.51 16.04 7.53
C ASN A 140 -0.78 17.21 6.56
N SER A 141 -2.06 17.46 6.24
CA SER A 141 -2.48 18.55 5.36
C SER A 141 -2.14 19.95 5.87
N SER A 142 -1.78 20.10 7.15
CA SER A 142 -1.36 21.35 7.78
C SER A 142 0.16 21.55 7.73
N GLY A 143 0.91 20.60 7.15
CA GLY A 143 2.38 20.64 7.06
C GLY A 143 3.11 20.10 8.30
N GLU A 144 2.39 19.56 9.29
CA GLU A 144 3.00 19.00 10.50
C GLU A 144 3.41 17.53 10.26
N VAL A 145 4.64 17.17 10.64
CA VAL A 145 5.12 15.79 10.60
C VAL A 145 4.68 15.06 11.87
N LYS A 146 3.98 13.94 11.71
CA LYS A 146 3.56 13.04 12.80
C LYS A 146 4.08 11.64 12.58
N LYS A 147 4.63 11.04 13.63
CA LYS A 147 5.01 9.62 13.68
C LYS A 147 3.76 8.77 13.79
N LYS A 148 3.55 7.87 12.83
CA LYS A 148 2.48 6.85 12.89
C LYS A 148 3.08 5.45 12.85
N ASN A 149 2.47 4.54 13.61
CA ASN A 149 2.84 3.13 13.58
C ASN A 149 2.46 2.53 12.22
N ALA A 150 3.41 1.84 11.58
CA ALA A 150 3.18 1.20 10.30
C ALA A 150 2.04 0.16 10.36
N LYS A 151 1.87 -0.54 11.49
CA LYS A 151 0.79 -1.52 11.65
C LYS A 151 -0.59 -0.87 11.71
N GLU A 152 -0.72 0.27 12.39
CA GLU A 152 -2.02 0.97 12.51
C GLU A 152 -2.51 1.51 11.15
N LEU A 153 -1.59 1.96 10.30
CA LEU A 153 -1.91 2.49 8.97
C LEU A 153 -2.43 1.44 7.98
N VAL A 154 -2.21 0.16 8.26
CA VAL A 154 -2.61 -0.97 7.41
C VAL A 154 -3.97 -1.52 7.83
N ILE A 155 -4.38 -1.25 9.08
CA ILE A 155 -5.60 -1.79 9.71
C ILE A 155 -6.75 -0.77 9.69
N GLU A 156 -6.49 0.53 9.44
CA GLU A 156 -7.50 1.60 9.24
C GLU A 156 -8.39 1.37 8.01
#